data_AF-A0A843VCP4-F1
#
_entry.id   AF-A0A843VCP4-F1
#
_cell.length_a   1.000
_cell.length_b   1.000
_cell.length_c   1.000
_cell.angle_alpha   90.00
_cell.angle_beta   90.00
_cell.angle_gamma   90.00
#
_symmetry.space_group_name_H-M   'P 1'
#
loop_
_entity.id
_entity.type
_entity.pdbx_description
1 polymer ?
#
loop_
_entity_poly.entity_id
_entity_poly.type
_entity_poly.pdbx_seq_one_letter_code
_entity_poly.pdbx_strand_id
1 'polypeptide(L)' 'MASGRGPLQFLTSGGGSRAWRGVYKPNVDKLRFFYDGQGFTPLQVTGTPLEMVFYDVQGNALYRWSTTKEPHPSL' A
#
# COMPACT_ATOMS: atom_id res chain seq x y z
N MET A 1 -0.44 -0.93 30.14
CA MET A 1 -0.17 -1.82 28.99
C MET A 1 -1.02 -1.32 27.84
N ALA A 2 -0.41 -0.78 26.78
CA ALA A 2 -1.17 -0.27 25.64
C ALA A 2 -1.70 -1.46 24.83
N SER A 3 -3.03 -1.60 24.73
CA SER A 3 -3.65 -2.54 23.78
C SER A 3 -3.35 -2.02 22.37
N GLY A 4 -2.40 -2.69 21.72
CA GLY A 4 -1.72 -2.23 20.52
C GLY A 4 -2.66 -2.08 19.34
N ARG A 5 -2.85 -0.84 18.87
CA ARG A 5 -3.01 -0.65 17.43
C ARG A 5 -1.73 -1.21 16.80
N GLY A 6 -1.83 -2.31 16.06
CA GLY A 6 -0.74 -2.76 15.19
C GLY A 6 -0.27 -1.61 14.27
N PRO A 7 0.91 -1.72 13.63
CA PRO A 7 1.45 -0.63 12.84
C PRO A 7 0.46 -0.22 11.74
N LEU A 8 -0.16 0.96 11.90
CA LEU A 8 -1.10 1.52 10.93
C LEU A 8 -0.37 1.76 9.61
N GLN A 9 -0.93 1.24 8.53
CA GLN A 9 -0.36 1.37 7.19
C GLN A 9 -1.15 2.42 6.40
N PHE A 10 -0.42 3.25 5.64
CA PHE A 10 -1.00 4.25 4.75
C PHE A 10 -0.81 3.82 3.31
N LEU A 11 -1.86 4.00 2.50
CA LEU A 11 -1.86 3.84 1.05
C LEU A 11 -2.32 5.15 0.42
N THR A 12 -1.61 5.61 -0.61
CA THR A 12 -2.03 6.72 -1.45
C THR A 12 -2.08 6.24 -2.90
N SER A 13 -3.27 6.27 -3.51
CA SER A 13 -3.50 5.84 -4.90
C SER A 13 -4.20 6.94 -5.71
N GLY A 14 -3.52 8.07 -5.92
CA GLY A 14 -4.06 9.24 -6.62
C GLY A 14 -3.53 9.46 -8.04
N GLY A 15 -2.55 8.68 -8.49
CA GLY A 15 -1.86 8.88 -9.78
C GLY A 15 -2.54 8.26 -11.01
N GLY A 16 -3.84 7.96 -10.96
CA GLY A 16 -4.52 7.17 -11.99
C GLY A 16 -4.74 7.89 -13.33
N SER A 17 -5.01 9.19 -13.31
CA SER A 17 -5.26 10.01 -14.52
C SER A 17 -4.18 11.05 -14.81
N ARG A 18 -3.43 11.46 -13.78
CA ARG A 18 -2.35 12.43 -13.87
C ARG A 18 -1.31 12.15 -12.80
N ALA A 19 -0.04 12.20 -13.19
CA ALA A 19 1.10 12.16 -12.28
C ALA A 19 1.96 13.41 -12.46
N TRP A 20 2.37 14.03 -11.36
CA TRP A 20 3.19 15.24 -11.34
C TRP A 20 4.66 14.88 -11.18
N ARG A 21 5.22 14.29 -12.24
CA ARG A 21 6.57 13.73 -12.22
C ARG A 21 7.61 14.78 -11.85
N GLY A 22 8.51 14.43 -10.93
CA GLY A 22 9.61 15.28 -10.48
C GLY A 22 9.26 16.43 -9.55
N VAL A 23 7.99 16.62 -9.16
CA VAL A 23 7.57 17.72 -8.26
C VAL A 23 7.80 17.37 -6.78
N TYR A 24 7.82 16.08 -6.45
CA TYR A 24 7.98 15.60 -5.07
C TYR A 24 9.22 14.72 -4.92
N LYS A 25 9.98 14.96 -3.85
CA LYS A 25 11.04 14.07 -3.38
C LYS A 25 10.56 13.39 -2.10
N PRO A 26 10.43 12.05 -2.07
CA PRO A 26 9.96 11.36 -0.89
C PRO A 26 10.98 11.40 0.25
N ASN A 27 10.48 11.47 1.50
CA ASN A 27 11.26 11.05 2.66
C ASN A 27 11.26 9.51 2.73
N VAL A 28 12.43 8.91 2.98
CA VAL A 28 12.65 7.46 3.00
C VAL A 28 12.43 6.81 4.37
N ASP A 29 12.38 7.56 5.48
CA ASP A 29 12.43 7.00 6.86
C ASP A 29 11.35 5.94 7.15
N LYS A 30 10.15 6.08 6.57
CA LYS A 30 8.99 5.18 6.79
C LYS A 30 8.30 4.77 5.49
N LEU A 31 8.90 5.11 4.36
CA LEU A 31 8.32 4.86 3.04
C LEU A 31 8.74 3.47 2.58
N ARG A 32 7.76 2.60 2.33
CA ARG A 32 8.03 1.26 1.75
C ARG A 32 8.05 1.26 0.23
N PHE A 33 7.24 2.11 -0.39
CA PHE A 33 7.12 2.19 -1.85
C PHE A 33 6.63 3.55 -2.29
N PHE A 34 7.23 4.08 -3.35
CA PHE A 34 6.82 5.29 -4.05
C PHE A 34 7.08 5.11 -5.54
N TYR A 35 6.16 5.60 -6.36
CA TYR A 35 6.29 5.57 -7.82
C TYR A 35 5.97 6.94 -8.41
N ASP A 36 6.93 7.52 -9.12
CA ASP A 36 6.81 8.82 -9.77
C ASP A 36 6.25 8.69 -11.19
N GLY A 37 4.98 8.31 -11.27
CA GLY A 37 4.30 8.03 -12.53
C GLY A 37 2.85 7.63 -12.33
N GLN A 38 2.18 7.32 -13.43
CA GLN A 38 0.79 6.88 -13.40
C GLN A 38 0.71 5.37 -13.13
N GLY A 39 -0.38 4.95 -12.51
CA GLY A 39 -0.62 3.55 -12.20
C GLY A 39 -1.90 3.32 -11.42
N PHE A 40 -2.12 2.09 -11.01
CA PHE A 40 -3.30 1.67 -10.25
C PHE A 40 -2.93 0.59 -9.23
N THR A 41 -3.73 0.54 -8.15
CA THR A 41 -3.48 -0.38 -7.02
C THR A 41 -4.75 -1.18 -6.70
N PRO A 42 -4.92 -2.40 -7.23
CA PRO A 42 -5.93 -3.31 -6.72
C PRO A 42 -5.63 -3.73 -5.27
N LEU A 43 -6.70 -3.91 -4.49
CA LEU A 43 -6.68 -4.55 -3.18
C LEU A 43 -7.56 -5.79 -3.19
N GLN A 44 -7.04 -6.88 -2.62
CA GLN A 44 -7.83 -8.07 -2.31
C GLN A 44 -7.95 -8.16 -0.79
N VAL A 45 -9.16 -7.98 -0.28
CA VAL A 45 -9.47 -8.06 1.15
C VAL A 45 -10.29 -9.30 1.39
N THR A 46 -9.82 -10.17 2.28
CA THR A 46 -10.55 -11.38 2.71
C THR A 46 -10.71 -11.37 4.24
N GLY A 47 -11.23 -12.46 4.82
CA GLY A 47 -11.39 -12.55 6.27
C GLY A 47 -10.07 -12.48 7.07
N THR A 48 -8.95 -12.88 6.46
CA THR A 48 -7.65 -12.97 7.15
C THR A 48 -6.56 -12.22 6.39
N PRO A 49 -6.21 -12.57 5.14
CA PRO A 49 -5.24 -11.80 4.37
C PRO A 49 -5.84 -10.54 3.71
N LEU A 50 -5.01 -9.51 3.69
CA LEU A 50 -5.11 -8.32 2.85
C LEU A 50 -3.90 -8.34 1.90
N GLU A 51 -4.17 -8.26 0.60
CA GLU A 51 -3.14 -8.22 -0.43
C GLU A 51 -3.29 -6.97 -1.31
N MET A 52 -2.17 -6.45 -1.77
CA MET A 52 -2.06 -5.27 -2.59
C MET A 52 -0.96 -5.44 -3.63
N VAL A 53 -1.23 -4.99 -4.85
CA VAL A 53 -0.22 -4.88 -5.91
C VAL A 53 -0.31 -3.50 -6.53
N PHE A 54 0.81 -2.82 -6.72
CA PHE A 54 0.88 -1.62 -7.56
C PHE A 54 1.29 -2.01 -8.98
N TYR A 55 0.52 -1.53 -9.96
CA TYR A 55 0.82 -1.64 -11.38
C TYR A 55 1.09 -0.26 -11.98
N ASP A 56 2.10 -0.15 -12.84
CA ASP A 56 2.19 1.01 -13.73
C ASP A 56 1.13 0.96 -14.84
N VAL A 57 1.03 2.02 -15.64
CA VAL A 57 0.07 2.10 -16.75
C VAL A 57 0.33 1.10 -17.87
N GLN A 58 1.51 0.49 -17.94
CA GLN A 58 1.78 -0.61 -18.86
C GLN A 58 1.30 -1.96 -18.30
N GLY A 59 0.85 -2.01 -17.04
CA GLY A 59 0.45 -3.24 -16.36
C GLY A 59 1.61 -4.00 -15.75
N ASN A 60 2.80 -3.39 -15.60
CA ASN A 60 3.90 -4.03 -14.88
C ASN A 60 3.67 -3.93 -13.38
N ALA A 61 3.76 -5.06 -12.69
CA ALA A 61 3.66 -5.09 -11.23
C ALA A 61 4.98 -4.61 -10.59
N LEU A 62 4.98 -3.43 -9.99
CA LEU A 62 6.18 -2.81 -9.42
C LEU A 62 6.32 -3.01 -7.91
N TYR A 63 5.22 -3.28 -7.21
CA TYR A 63 5.24 -3.51 -5.77
C TYR A 63 4.12 -4.44 -5.33
N ARG A 64 4.43 -5.34 -4.40
CA ARG A 64 3.48 -6.27 -3.79
C ARG A 64 3.62 -6.17 -2.28
N TRP A 65 2.50 -6.12 -1.59
CA TRP A 65 2.46 -6.08 -0.13
C TRP A 65 1.26 -6.86 0.38
N SER A 66 1.45 -7.61 1.45
CA SER A 66 0.38 -8.33 2.12
C SER A 66 0.54 -8.28 3.64
N THR A 67 -0.57 -8.47 4.34
CA THR A 67 -0.60 -8.68 5.78
C THR A 67 -1.73 -9.63 6.13
N THR A 68 -1.59 -10.34 7.24
CA THR A 68 -2.68 -11.12 7.83
C THR A 68 -3.19 -10.42 9.07
N LYS A 69 -4.52 -10.47 9.26
CA LYS A 69 -5.12 -10.17 10.56
C LYS A 69 -5.03 -11.42 11.43
N GLU A 70 -4.30 -11.33 12.54
CA GLU A 70 -4.40 -12.33 13.61
C GLU A 70 -5.87 -12.36 14.10
N PRO A 71 -6.50 -13.54 14.18
CA PRO A 71 -7.80 -13.67 14.81
C PRO A 71 -7.72 -13.11 16.23
N HIS A 72 -8.69 -12.27 16.62
CA HIS A 72 -8.80 -11.94 18.03
C HIS A 72 -9.12 -13.24 18.77
N PRO A 73 -8.37 -13.61 19.82
CA PRO A 73 -8.67 -14.79 20.58
C PRO A 73 -10.10 -14.67 21.13
N SER A 74 -10.95 -15.63 20.77
CA SER A 74 -12.23 -15.82 21.44
C SER A 74 -11.93 -16.30 22.86
N LEU A 75 -12.48 -15.57 23.84
CA LEU A 75 -12.47 -15.95 25.26
C LEU A 75 -13.15 -17.31 25.48
#